data_AF-A0A938MIQ6-F1
#
_entry.id   AF-A0A938MIQ6-F1
#
_cell.length_a   1.000
_cell.length_b   1.000
_cell.length_c   1.000
_cell.angle_alpha   90.00
_cell.angle_beta   90.00
_cell.angle_gamma   90.00
#
_symmetry.space_group_name_H-M   'P 1'
#
loop_
_entity.id
_entity.type
_entity.pdbx_description
1 polymer ?
#
loop_
_entity_poly.entity_id
_entity_poly.type
_entity_poly.pdbx_seq_one_letter_code
_entity_poly.pdbx_strand_id
1 'polypeptide(L)'
;MEQSPIADLRRKRADLFEAPGFWRTTLEDIAEAASAVENGAASIIGKSAGGRDILSFSYGAFEPQTPTATISSAMASDRPQAFFDPADCTGPPWSFYFQTFFHHASGAVPLLFELPHGIRECYYPLERIIDIGLTAIESWL
;
A
#
# COMPACT_ATOMS: atom_id res chain seq x y z
N MET A 1 42.16 12.00 -6.51
CA MET A 1 40.75 11.56 -6.37
C MET A 1 40.12 12.45 -5.33
N GLU A 2 39.13 13.24 -5.72
CA GLU A 2 38.41 14.15 -4.82
C GLU A 2 37.51 13.32 -3.88
N GLN A 3 37.52 13.61 -2.57
CA GLN A 3 36.68 12.88 -1.63
C GLN A 3 35.21 13.31 -1.82
N SER A 4 34.32 12.33 -2.00
CA SER A 4 32.87 12.59 -2.15
C SER A 4 32.32 13.28 -0.89
N PRO A 5 31.59 14.40 -1.03
CA PRO A 5 30.94 15.08 0.10
C PRO A 5 30.02 14.17 0.92
N ILE A 6 29.35 13.21 0.26
CA ILE A 6 28.50 12.21 0.93
C ILE A 6 29.33 11.25 1.79
N ALA A 7 30.51 10.84 1.31
CA ALA A 7 31.38 9.95 2.07
C ALA A 7 31.92 10.65 3.33
N ASP A 8 32.25 11.94 3.23
CA ASP A 8 32.65 12.75 4.39
C ASP A 8 31.50 12.92 5.40
N LEU A 9 30.28 13.16 4.91
CA LEU A 9 29.09 13.23 5.77
C LEU A 9 28.80 11.90 6.47
N ARG A 10 28.85 10.75 5.76
CA ARG A 10 28.67 9.42 6.37
C ARG A 10 29.68 9.15 7.48
N ARG A 11 30.92 9.61 7.32
CA ARG A 11 31.97 9.49 8.33
C ARG A 11 31.71 10.39 9.54
N LYS A 12 31.29 11.64 9.32
CA LYS A 12 31.09 12.64 10.38
C LYS A 12 29.77 12.46 11.14
N ARG A 13 28.74 11.95 10.47
CA ARG A 13 27.36 11.86 10.94
C ARG A 13 26.74 10.53 10.52
N ALA A 14 27.35 9.43 10.94
CA ALA A 14 26.84 8.08 10.67
C ALA A 14 25.40 7.90 11.16
N ASP A 15 25.04 8.57 12.27
CA ASP A 15 23.70 8.61 12.87
C ASP A 15 22.60 9.04 11.90
N LEU A 16 22.89 9.93 10.94
CA LEU A 16 21.92 10.38 9.94
C LEU A 16 21.57 9.30 8.90
N PHE A 17 22.39 8.25 8.81
CA PHE A 17 22.22 7.14 7.85
C PHE A 17 21.75 5.86 8.53
N GLU A 18 21.56 5.89 9.85
CA GLU A 18 20.95 4.81 10.61
C GLU A 18 19.50 5.18 10.86
N ALA A 19 18.58 4.26 10.54
CA ALA A 19 17.19 4.44 10.92
C ALA A 19 17.10 4.42 12.46
N PRO A 20 16.38 5.36 13.09
CA PRO A 20 16.15 5.29 14.53
C PRO A 20 15.53 3.93 14.91
N GLY A 21 15.93 3.36 16.05
CA GLY A 21 15.56 1.98 16.42
C GLY A 21 14.07 1.70 16.60
N PHE A 22 13.21 2.73 16.62
CA PHE A 22 11.76 2.57 16.62
C PHE A 22 11.19 2.33 15.22
N TRP A 23 11.95 2.58 14.15
CA TRP A 23 11.55 2.26 12.78
C TRP A 23 11.79 0.79 12.50
N ARG A 24 10.73 0.10 12.12
CA ARG A 24 10.78 -1.24 11.57
C ARG A 24 11.37 -1.17 10.17
N THR A 25 12.57 -1.70 9.98
CA THR A 25 13.31 -1.58 8.70
C THR A 25 13.62 -2.93 8.06
N THR A 26 13.37 -4.03 8.76
CA THR A 26 13.57 -5.39 8.26
C THR A 26 12.23 -6.06 7.94
N LEU A 27 12.26 -7.16 7.19
CA LEU A 27 11.03 -7.91 6.90
C LEU A 27 10.56 -8.67 8.14
N GLU A 28 11.50 -9.10 8.97
CA GLU A 28 11.28 -9.79 10.24
C GLU A 28 10.54 -8.86 11.22
N ASP A 29 10.96 -7.59 11.30
CA ASP A 29 10.27 -6.55 12.05
C ASP A 29 8.80 -6.36 11.61
N ILE A 30 8.56 -6.37 10.29
CA ILE A 30 7.22 -6.20 9.73
C ILE A 30 6.36 -7.44 10.04
N ALA A 31 6.92 -8.64 9.92
CA ALA A 31 6.24 -9.88 10.28
C ALA A 31 5.91 -9.96 11.78
N GLU A 32 6.83 -9.51 12.65
CA GLU A 32 6.60 -9.38 14.09
C GLU A 32 5.43 -8.43 14.35
N ALA A 33 5.48 -7.22 13.77
CA ALA A 33 4.41 -6.23 13.89
C ALA A 33 3.05 -6.77 13.39
N ALA A 34 3.05 -7.53 12.29
CA ALA A 34 1.86 -8.18 11.74
C ALA A 34 1.25 -9.20 12.70
N SER A 35 2.07 -9.96 13.41
CA SER A 35 1.60 -10.94 14.40
C SER A 35 1.09 -10.30 15.70
N ALA A 36 1.47 -9.04 15.97
CA ALA A 36 1.06 -8.29 17.15
C ALA A 36 -0.18 -7.39 16.94
N VAL A 37 -0.88 -7.50 15.79
CA VAL A 37 -2.07 -6.68 15.50
C VAL A 37 -3.24 -7.12 16.38
N GLU A 38 -3.73 -6.22 17.25
CA GLU A 38 -4.86 -6.50 18.14
C GLU A 38 -6.22 -6.03 17.59
N ASN A 39 -6.26 -4.90 16.87
CA ASN A 39 -7.52 -4.25 16.45
C ASN A 39 -7.86 -4.48 14.97
N GLY A 40 -7.35 -5.57 14.37
CA GLY A 40 -7.53 -5.88 12.96
C GLY A 40 -7.11 -7.31 12.65
N ALA A 41 -6.93 -7.59 11.37
CA ALA A 41 -6.39 -8.87 10.91
C ALA A 41 -5.20 -8.63 9.96
N ALA A 42 -4.13 -9.38 10.19
CA ALA A 42 -3.05 -9.52 9.22
C ALA A 42 -3.24 -10.83 8.44
N SER A 43 -3.07 -10.79 7.13
CA SER A 43 -3.18 -11.97 6.27
C SER A 43 -2.17 -11.93 5.14
N ILE A 44 -1.80 -13.10 4.60
CA ILE A 44 -0.96 -13.20 3.41
C ILE A 44 -1.87 -13.23 2.19
N ILE A 45 -1.72 -12.25 1.31
CA ILE A 45 -2.54 -12.12 0.09
C ILE A 45 -1.84 -12.66 -1.16
N GLY A 46 -0.55 -13.00 -1.05
CA GLY A 46 0.22 -13.56 -2.15
C GLY A 46 1.70 -13.66 -1.83
N LYS A 47 2.47 -13.97 -2.87
CA LYS A 47 3.94 -13.99 -2.83
C LYS A 47 4.51 -13.09 -3.91
N SER A 48 5.56 -12.35 -3.58
CA SER A 48 6.37 -11.59 -4.53
C SER A 48 7.14 -12.52 -5.49
N ALA A 49 7.67 -11.96 -6.57
CA ALA A 49 8.53 -12.70 -7.51
C ALA A 49 9.76 -13.35 -6.84
N GLY A 50 10.24 -12.77 -5.73
CA GLY A 50 11.31 -13.33 -4.90
C GLY A 50 10.85 -14.36 -3.87
N GLY A 51 9.59 -14.81 -3.91
CA GLY A 51 9.02 -15.82 -3.00
C GLY A 51 8.61 -15.32 -1.61
N ARG A 52 8.77 -14.02 -1.34
CA ARG A 52 8.42 -13.40 -0.04
C ARG A 52 6.93 -13.16 0.07
N ASP A 53 6.39 -13.32 1.27
CA ASP A 53 4.97 -13.07 1.54
C ASP A 53 4.61 -11.59 1.37
N ILE A 54 3.43 -11.36 0.80
CA ILE A 54 2.81 -10.05 0.71
C ILE A 54 1.74 -10.01 1.79
N LEU A 55 2.00 -9.22 2.84
CA LEU A 55 1.09 -9.05 3.96
C LEU A 55 0.03 -7.99 3.63
N SER A 56 -1.19 -8.22 4.09
CA SER A 56 -2.30 -7.29 4.08
C SER A 56 -2.81 -7.12 5.50
N PHE A 57 -3.10 -5.88 5.87
CA PHE A 57 -3.75 -5.53 7.13
C PHE A 57 -5.16 -5.07 6.83
N SER A 58 -6.13 -5.52 7.60
CA SER A 58 -7.52 -5.07 7.51
C SER A 58 -8.06 -4.70 8.89
N TYR A 59 -8.82 -3.62 8.92
CA TYR A 59 -9.43 -3.08 10.13
C TYR A 59 -10.94 -2.93 9.92
N GLY A 60 -11.74 -3.24 10.94
CA GLY A 60 -13.19 -3.20 10.85
C GLY A 60 -13.82 -4.41 10.15
N ALA A 61 -15.14 -4.38 9.99
CA ALA A 61 -15.89 -5.43 9.32
C ALA A 61 -15.70 -5.35 7.80
N PHE A 62 -15.52 -6.50 7.15
CA PHE A 62 -15.50 -6.55 5.69
C PHE A 62 -16.92 -6.41 5.15
N GLU A 63 -17.15 -5.39 4.33
CA GLU A 63 -18.39 -5.21 3.58
C GLU A 63 -18.17 -5.72 2.15
N PRO A 64 -18.72 -6.88 1.76
CA PRO A 64 -18.53 -7.42 0.43
C PRO A 64 -19.17 -6.51 -0.62
N GLN A 65 -18.39 -6.18 -1.65
CA GLN A 65 -18.84 -5.42 -2.81
C GLN A 65 -18.95 -6.36 -4.02
N THR A 66 -19.94 -6.12 -4.90
CA THR A 66 -20.14 -6.94 -6.10
C THR A 66 -19.90 -6.10 -7.36
N PRO A 67 -18.62 -5.77 -7.67
CA PRO A 67 -18.30 -4.94 -8.82
C PRO A 67 -18.73 -5.64 -10.12
N THR A 68 -19.27 -4.86 -11.05
CA THR A 68 -19.62 -5.32 -12.40
C THR A 68 -18.55 -4.97 -13.44
N ALA A 69 -17.56 -4.16 -13.06
CA ALA A 69 -16.42 -3.78 -13.87
C ALA A 69 -15.14 -3.66 -13.02
N THR A 70 -13.96 -3.72 -13.66
CA THR A 70 -12.71 -3.34 -12.99
C THR A 70 -12.69 -1.83 -12.76
N ILE A 71 -11.89 -1.35 -11.80
CA ILE A 71 -11.74 0.08 -11.52
C ILE A 71 -11.37 0.88 -12.79
N SER A 72 -10.42 0.38 -13.58
CA SER A 72 -10.00 1.03 -14.82
C SER A 72 -11.13 1.13 -15.86
N SER A 73 -11.93 0.08 -16.04
CA SER A 73 -13.08 0.10 -16.96
C SER A 73 -14.21 1.00 -16.45
N ALA A 74 -14.46 1.02 -15.14
CA ALA A 74 -15.44 1.90 -14.50
C ALA A 74 -15.06 3.37 -14.69
N MET A 75 -13.80 3.74 -14.46
CA MET A 75 -13.30 5.11 -14.66
C MET A 75 -13.28 5.50 -16.14
N ALA A 76 -12.79 4.62 -17.03
CA ALA A 76 -12.73 4.90 -18.46
C ALA A 76 -14.12 5.07 -19.11
N SER A 77 -15.18 4.53 -18.49
CA SER A 77 -16.56 4.65 -18.96
C SER A 77 -17.37 5.73 -18.23
N ASP A 78 -16.74 6.53 -17.36
CA ASP A 78 -17.38 7.53 -16.51
C ASP A 78 -18.53 6.95 -15.66
N ARG A 79 -18.29 5.74 -15.11
CA ARG A 79 -19.24 4.98 -14.29
C ARG A 79 -18.55 4.38 -13.06
N PRO A 80 -18.04 5.20 -12.12
CA PRO A 80 -17.34 4.72 -10.93
C PRO A 80 -18.15 3.72 -10.08
N GLN A 81 -19.48 3.87 -10.06
CA GLN A 81 -20.41 2.99 -9.38
C GLN A 81 -20.41 1.54 -9.89
N ALA A 82 -19.94 1.29 -11.12
CA ALA A 82 -19.79 -0.07 -11.63
C ALA A 82 -18.68 -0.85 -10.91
N PHE A 83 -17.75 -0.14 -10.26
CA PHE A 83 -16.72 -0.73 -9.40
C PHE A 83 -17.08 -0.61 -7.92
N PHE A 84 -17.54 0.57 -7.47
CA PHE A 84 -17.88 0.82 -6.08
C PHE A 84 -19.00 1.85 -5.98
N ASP A 85 -20.15 1.46 -5.41
CA ASP A 85 -21.28 2.36 -5.14
C ASP A 85 -21.35 2.68 -3.63
N PRO A 86 -21.12 3.94 -3.23
CA PRO A 86 -21.26 4.34 -1.83
C PRO A 86 -22.66 4.08 -1.25
N ALA A 87 -23.70 4.00 -2.10
CA ALA A 87 -25.05 3.68 -1.66
C ALA A 87 -25.19 2.24 -1.14
N ASP A 88 -24.29 1.34 -1.56
CA ASP A 88 -24.26 -0.05 -1.13
C ASP A 88 -23.44 -0.26 0.17
N CYS A 89 -22.85 0.80 0.72
CA CYS A 89 -22.07 0.75 1.95
C CYS A 89 -22.95 1.00 3.19
N THR A 90 -22.81 0.16 4.21
CA THR A 90 -23.56 0.33 5.47
C THR A 90 -22.85 1.24 6.46
N GLY A 91 -21.54 1.39 6.31
CA GLY A 91 -20.73 2.36 7.03
C GLY A 91 -20.26 3.52 6.16
N PRO A 92 -19.84 4.64 6.77
CA PRO A 92 -19.04 5.63 6.06
C PRO A 92 -17.84 4.93 5.38
N PRO A 93 -17.57 5.21 4.10
CA PRO A 93 -16.48 4.60 3.35
C PRO A 93 -15.16 5.20 3.82
N TRP A 94 -14.73 4.88 5.05
CA TRP A 94 -13.40 5.19 5.54
C TRP A 94 -12.41 4.21 4.93
N SER A 95 -12.23 4.24 3.61
CA SER A 95 -10.98 3.77 3.04
C SER A 95 -9.91 4.80 3.44
N PHE A 96 -9.30 4.59 4.61
CA PHE A 96 -8.12 5.34 4.98
C PHE A 96 -6.99 4.87 4.07
N TYR A 97 -6.80 5.57 2.96
CA TYR A 97 -5.63 5.36 2.10
C TYR A 97 -4.42 5.93 2.83
N PHE A 98 -3.67 5.05 3.51
CA PHE A 98 -2.51 5.44 4.30
C PHE A 98 -1.49 6.19 3.43
N GLN A 99 -1.42 5.86 2.13
CA GLN A 99 -0.64 6.59 1.14
C GLN A 99 -1.08 8.05 0.96
N THR A 100 -2.38 8.31 0.82
CA THR A 100 -2.92 9.66 0.68
C THR A 100 -2.63 10.47 1.93
N PHE A 101 -2.79 9.87 3.12
CA PHE A 101 -2.41 10.52 4.37
C PHE A 101 -0.91 10.84 4.43
N PHE A 102 -0.03 9.87 4.17
CA PHE A 102 1.42 10.10 4.18
C PHE A 102 1.87 11.08 3.10
N HIS A 103 1.24 11.08 1.94
CA HIS A 103 1.47 12.08 0.91
C HIS A 103 1.17 13.49 1.44
N HIS A 104 0.01 13.69 2.06
CA HIS A 104 -0.34 14.98 2.66
C HIS A 104 0.51 15.34 3.89
N ALA A 105 0.93 14.35 4.69
CA ALA A 105 1.69 14.58 5.91
C ALA A 105 3.18 14.80 5.66
N SER A 106 3.76 14.17 4.63
CA SER A 106 5.21 14.17 4.39
C SER A 106 5.65 14.82 3.07
N GLY A 107 4.72 15.07 2.14
CA GLY A 107 5.04 15.51 0.77
C GLY A 107 5.74 14.44 -0.10
N ALA A 108 6.10 13.30 0.48
CA ALA A 108 6.61 12.15 -0.24
C ALA A 108 5.44 11.23 -0.60
N VAL A 109 5.42 10.67 -1.81
CA VAL A 109 4.55 9.53 -2.12
C VAL A 109 5.24 8.31 -1.51
N PRO A 110 4.78 7.77 -0.37
CA PRO A 110 5.31 6.47 0.02
C PRO A 110 4.85 5.47 -1.04
N LEU A 111 5.80 4.73 -1.61
CA LEU A 111 5.55 3.47 -2.30
C LEU A 111 5.16 2.40 -1.27
N LEU A 112 4.13 2.68 -0.47
CA LEU A 112 3.47 1.72 0.41
C LEU A 112 2.27 1.19 -0.36
N PHE A 113 2.41 0.04 -1.02
CA PHE A 113 1.33 -0.58 -1.77
C PHE A 113 0.24 -1.07 -0.79
N GLU A 114 -0.74 -0.21 -0.51
CA GLU A 114 -2.02 -0.63 0.05
C GLU A 114 -3.01 -0.78 -1.10
N LEU A 115 -3.23 -2.01 -1.52
CA LEU A 115 -4.31 -2.32 -2.45
C LEU A 115 -5.65 -2.06 -1.74
N PRO A 116 -6.67 -1.54 -2.46
CA PRO A 116 -8.00 -1.44 -1.90
C PRO A 116 -8.41 -2.84 -1.43
N HIS A 117 -8.77 -2.94 -0.15
CA HIS A 117 -8.95 -4.19 0.55
C HIS A 117 -9.88 -5.17 -0.20
N GLY A 118 -9.53 -6.45 -0.16
CA GLY A 118 -10.54 -7.50 -0.01
C GLY A 118 -10.93 -8.32 -1.23
N ILE A 119 -9.99 -8.82 -2.03
CA ILE A 119 -10.30 -9.97 -2.90
C ILE A 119 -9.45 -11.17 -2.50
N ARG A 120 -9.97 -11.93 -1.53
CA ARG A 120 -9.45 -13.23 -1.08
C ARG A 120 -9.40 -14.28 -2.21
N GLU A 121 -10.02 -14.00 -3.36
CA GLU A 121 -10.25 -14.97 -4.44
C GLU A 121 -9.71 -14.57 -5.83
N CYS A 122 -9.03 -13.42 -5.99
CA CYS A 122 -8.53 -13.01 -7.31
C CYS A 122 -7.01 -12.80 -7.28
N TYR A 123 -6.30 -13.76 -7.88
CA TYR A 123 -4.84 -13.70 -8.05
C TYR A 123 -4.53 -12.72 -9.19
N TYR A 124 -4.23 -11.46 -8.87
CA TYR A 124 -3.68 -10.54 -9.85
C TYR A 124 -2.18 -10.81 -10.02
N PRO A 125 -1.70 -11.04 -11.26
CA PRO A 125 -0.27 -11.11 -11.51
C PRO A 125 0.38 -9.76 -11.18
N LEU A 126 1.67 -9.76 -10.78
CA LEU A 126 2.40 -8.56 -10.35
C LEU A 126 2.30 -7.43 -11.39
N GLU A 127 2.31 -7.80 -12.67
CA GLU A 127 2.19 -6.89 -13.81
C GLU A 127 0.85 -6.13 -13.77
N ARG A 128 -0.26 -6.80 -13.43
CA ARG A 128 -1.57 -6.16 -13.25
C ARG A 128 -1.59 -5.21 -12.05
N ILE A 129 -0.89 -5.57 -10.97
CA ILE A 129 -0.77 -4.74 -9.76
C ILE A 129 0.01 -3.45 -10.09
N ILE A 130 1.11 -3.59 -10.83
CA ILE A 130 1.93 -2.46 -11.31
C ILE A 130 1.14 -1.60 -12.29
N ASP A 131 0.43 -2.19 -13.26
CA ASP A 131 -0.38 -1.46 -14.23
C ASP A 131 -1.46 -0.62 -13.54
N ILE A 132 -2.12 -1.16 -12.50
CA ILE A 132 -3.09 -0.40 -11.70
C ILE A 132 -2.39 0.77 -11.00
N GLY A 133 -1.22 0.54 -10.41
CA GLY A 133 -0.45 1.59 -9.73
C GLY A 133 0.02 2.70 -10.68
N LEU A 134 0.51 2.34 -11.87
CA LEU A 134 0.96 3.29 -12.89
C LEU A 134 -0.20 4.05 -13.52
N THR A 135 -1.33 3.38 -13.80
CA THR A 135 -2.55 4.04 -14.30
C THR A 135 -3.07 5.07 -13.29
N ALA A 136 -3.01 4.76 -11.99
CA ALA A 136 -3.37 5.70 -10.94
C ALA A 136 -2.42 6.91 -10.88
N ILE A 137 -1.13 6.73 -11.16
CA ILE A 137 -0.16 7.85 -11.23
C ILE A 137 -0.39 8.69 -12.48
N GLU A 138 -0.58 8.07 -13.64
CA GLU A 138 -0.76 8.75 -14.93
C GLU A 138 -2.05 9.56 -15.00
N SER A 139 -3.13 9.10 -14.37
CA SER A 139 -4.40 9.83 -14.32
C SER A 139 -4.37 11.07 -13.41
N TRP A 140 -3.30 11.25 -12.63
CA TRP A 140 -3.11 12.37 -11.72
C TRP A 140 -2.10 13.42 -12.24
N LEU A 141 -1.42 13.14 -13.37
CA LEU A 141 -0.56 14.08 -14.09
C LEU A 141 -1.33 14.76 -15.24
#